data_AF-A0A254Q2R9-F1
#
_entry.id   AF-A0A254Q2R9-F1
#
_cell.length_a   1.000
_cell.length_b   1.000
_cell.length_c   1.000
_cell.angle_alpha   90.00
_cell.angle_beta   90.00
_cell.angle_gamma   90.00
#
_symmetry.space_group_name_H-M   'P 1'
#
loop_
_entity.id
_entity.type
_entity.pdbx_description
1 polymer ?
#
loop_
_entity_poly.entity_id
_entity_poly.type
_entity_poly.pdbx_seq_one_letter_code
_entity_poly.pdbx_strand_id
1 'polypeptide(L)'
;MTVDQILLFFSKYNVAIIEGLVAAIILLGLFVGYRGFFGKKDPESSLGGGLDTAQLEKTLQKILDNQGSSHKTGDEALAAAFKEGAGGHGESPEEVQQLKVSLSENIKELEVIRAELQISEKKVAELQAAGAAGGAAPAAAPAVDTSEFENKIKDLEARLAEYEIISEDIADLSRYKEENEQLKTEIGALKEGGAKPAQAAAAPSPAPVPAPEPTPAPEVAPAAPAEVEPAPEVTEQDVDAALAAAQAEAATPTPEEAASAAEASAEADSVIDDELMREFAAAVEGQKKESLDAVAAKAGKGDNPAEEKSAEDTELMNEFENFVNKKS
;
A
#
# COMPACT_ATOMS: atom_id res chain seq x y z
N MET A 1 18.72 6.93 44.02
CA MET A 1 17.55 6.14 43.60
C MET A 1 18.07 4.87 42.97
N THR A 2 17.62 3.71 43.43
CA THR A 2 17.97 2.42 42.80
C THR A 2 17.10 2.19 41.57
N VAL A 3 17.56 1.36 40.64
CA VAL A 3 16.82 1.03 39.41
C VAL A 3 15.41 0.49 39.72
N ASP A 4 15.27 -0.28 40.80
CA ASP A 4 13.98 -0.81 41.25
C ASP A 4 12.99 0.29 41.67
N GLN A 5 13.47 1.39 42.23
CA GLN A 5 12.62 2.54 42.57
C GLN A 5 12.12 3.27 41.33
N ILE A 6 12.91 3.26 40.26
CA ILE A 6 12.53 3.86 38.97
C ILE A 6 11.47 2.97 38.29
N LEU A 7 11.66 1.66 38.27
CA LEU A 7 10.69 0.72 37.68
C LEU A 7 9.34 0.72 38.42
N LEU A 8 9.35 0.77 39.75
CA LEU A 8 8.13 0.91 40.55
C LEU A 8 7.45 2.26 40.33
N PHE A 9 8.21 3.33 40.12
CA PHE A 9 7.66 4.65 39.77
C PHE A 9 6.97 4.60 38.41
N PHE A 10 7.64 4.08 37.37
CA PHE A 10 7.03 3.92 36.05
C PHE A 10 5.78 3.06 36.11
N SER A 11 5.84 1.87 36.72
CA SER A 11 4.66 0.99 36.82
C SER A 11 3.47 1.67 37.51
N LYS A 12 3.70 2.42 38.59
CA LYS A 12 2.63 3.11 39.33
C LYS A 12 2.05 4.32 38.58
N TYR A 13 2.89 5.06 37.86
CA TYR A 13 2.48 6.28 37.17
C TYR A 13 2.22 6.10 35.67
N ASN A 14 2.38 4.89 35.12
CA ASN A 14 2.20 4.62 33.68
C ASN A 14 0.85 5.12 33.16
N VAL A 15 -0.24 4.87 33.90
CA VAL A 15 -1.58 5.34 33.51
C VAL A 15 -1.63 6.88 33.46
N ALA A 16 -1.12 7.56 34.49
CA ALA A 16 -1.10 9.02 34.55
C ALA A 16 -0.17 9.65 33.49
N ILE A 17 0.94 8.98 33.15
CA ILE A 17 1.87 9.40 32.11
C ILE A 17 1.20 9.28 30.74
N ILE A 18 0.55 8.15 30.45
CA ILE A 18 -0.15 7.93 29.19
C ILE A 18 -1.32 8.92 29.05
N GLU A 19 -2.12 9.09 30.10
CA GLU A 19 -3.22 10.07 30.11
C GLU A 19 -2.72 11.50 29.88
N GLY A 20 -1.63 11.89 30.54
CA GLY A 20 -0.99 13.20 30.32
C GLY A 20 -0.45 13.37 28.90
N LEU A 21 0.11 12.32 28.29
CA LEU A 21 0.65 12.35 26.94
C LEU A 21 -0.46 12.47 25.90
N VAL A 22 -1.56 11.72 26.07
CA VAL A 22 -2.76 11.84 25.22
C VAL A 22 -3.37 13.24 25.31
N ALA A 23 -3.52 13.78 26.53
CA ALA A 23 -3.99 15.15 26.72
C ALA A 23 -3.08 16.18 26.05
N ALA A 24 -1.76 15.99 26.12
CA ALA A 24 -0.79 16.87 25.45
C ALA A 24 -0.89 16.80 23.92
N ILE A 25 -1.08 15.62 23.33
CA ILE A 25 -1.28 15.46 21.87
C ILE A 25 -2.57 16.15 21.43
N ILE A 26 -3.67 15.97 22.16
CA ILE A 26 -4.94 16.63 21.86
C ILE A 26 -4.79 18.16 21.93
N LEU A 27 -4.10 18.67 22.97
CA LEU A 27 -3.85 20.10 23.13
C LEU A 27 -2.96 20.64 22.00
N LEU A 28 -1.95 19.87 21.57
CA LEU A 28 -1.11 20.22 20.43
C LEU A 28 -1.92 20.26 19.12
N GLY A 29 -2.78 19.27 18.88
CA GLY A 29 -3.67 19.22 17.72
C GLY A 29 -4.64 20.40 17.69
N LEU A 30 -5.25 20.72 18.84
CA LEU A 30 -6.08 21.92 18.99
C LEU A 30 -5.28 23.20 18.78
N PHE A 31 -4.03 23.27 19.24
CA PHE A 31 -3.17 24.43 19.02
C PHE A 31 -2.81 24.61 17.55
N VAL A 32 -2.50 23.53 16.82
CA VAL A 32 -2.23 23.56 15.38
C VAL A 32 -3.49 23.95 14.60
N GLY A 33 -4.65 23.36 14.94
CA GLY A 33 -5.94 23.74 14.34
C GLY A 33 -6.31 25.19 14.62
N TYR A 34 -6.15 25.64 15.87
CA TYR A 34 -6.35 27.03 16.27
C TYR A 34 -5.40 27.96 15.52
N ARG A 35 -4.13 27.60 15.36
CA ARG A 35 -3.16 28.38 14.58
C ARG A 35 -3.50 28.36 13.08
N GLY A 36 -4.05 27.28 12.54
CA GLY A 36 -4.52 27.23 11.15
C GLY A 36 -5.73 28.12 10.87
N PHE A 37 -6.67 28.18 11.83
CA PHE A 37 -7.92 28.96 11.68
C PHE A 37 -7.79 30.42 12.13
N PHE A 38 -7.03 30.69 13.20
CA PHE A 38 -6.91 32.00 13.84
C PHE A 38 -5.51 32.60 13.75
N GLY A 39 -4.50 31.82 13.33
CA GLY A 39 -3.20 32.38 12.95
C GLY A 39 -3.44 33.28 11.76
N LYS A 40 -3.41 34.59 12.02
CA LYS A 40 -3.59 35.65 11.05
C LYS A 40 -2.83 35.30 9.78
N LYS A 41 -3.55 35.29 8.65
CA LYS A 41 -2.98 35.42 7.32
C LYS A 41 -2.29 36.78 7.26
N ASP A 42 -1.10 36.88 7.86
CA ASP A 42 -0.15 37.89 7.46
C ASP A 42 0.36 37.43 6.09
N PRO A 43 0.01 38.13 4.98
CA PRO A 43 0.31 37.69 3.62
C PRO A 43 1.81 37.65 3.30
N GLU A 44 2.68 37.99 4.26
CA GLU A 44 4.14 38.03 4.07
C GLU A 44 4.94 37.07 4.96
N SER A 45 4.31 36.30 5.85
CA SER A 45 5.05 35.33 6.67
C SER A 45 4.74 33.89 6.28
N SER A 46 5.02 33.58 5.01
CA SER A 46 5.22 32.22 4.52
C SER A 46 6.42 31.60 5.25
N LEU A 47 6.15 30.89 6.36
CA LEU A 47 7.02 29.87 6.93
C LEU A 47 6.94 28.58 6.09
N GLY A 48 7.05 28.72 4.77
CA GLY A 48 7.49 27.68 3.85
C GLY A 48 8.78 28.21 3.25
N GLY A 49 9.88 27.45 3.39
CA GLY A 49 11.19 27.81 2.88
C GLY A 49 11.09 28.29 1.44
N GLY A 50 11.08 29.61 1.28
CA GLY A 50 11.02 30.26 -0.01
C GLY A 50 12.31 29.97 -0.72
N LEU A 51 12.31 28.94 -1.57
CA LEU A 51 13.16 28.89 -2.74
C LEU A 51 12.92 30.19 -3.48
N ASP A 52 13.84 31.12 -3.26
CA ASP A 52 13.86 32.44 -3.84
C ASP A 52 13.60 32.28 -5.34
N THR A 53 12.50 32.83 -5.85
CA THR A 53 12.11 32.66 -7.25
C THR A 53 13.23 33.13 -8.19
N ALA A 54 14.07 34.06 -7.75
CA ALA A 54 15.28 34.48 -8.45
C ALA A 54 16.36 33.38 -8.48
N GLN A 55 16.51 32.57 -7.42
CA GLN A 55 17.40 31.40 -7.43
C GLN A 55 16.84 30.26 -8.28
N LEU A 56 15.52 30.08 -8.29
CA LEU A 56 14.86 29.09 -9.15
C LEU A 56 15.05 29.46 -10.63
N GLU A 57 14.85 30.73 -10.97
CA GLU A 57 15.06 31.26 -12.32
C GLU A 57 16.53 31.15 -12.74
N LYS A 58 17.47 31.48 -11.84
CA LYS A 58 18.90 31.31 -12.10
C LYS A 58 19.32 29.84 -12.24
N THR A 59 18.65 28.94 -11.53
CA THR A 59 18.89 27.48 -11.62
C THR A 59 18.32 26.92 -12.91
N LEU A 60 17.11 27.31 -13.29
CA LEU A 60 16.49 26.97 -14.58
C LEU A 60 17.33 27.49 -15.74
N GLN A 61 17.80 28.74 -15.66
CA GLN A 61 18.64 29.33 -16.69
C GLN A 61 20.01 28.66 -16.80
N LYS A 62 20.58 28.25 -15.66
CA LYS A 62 21.83 27.47 -15.62
C LYS A 62 21.65 26.06 -16.19
N ILE A 63 20.51 25.41 -15.94
CA ILE A 63 20.17 24.11 -16.54
C ILE A 63 19.95 24.28 -18.05
N LEU A 64 19.25 25.33 -18.48
CA LEU A 64 18.98 25.62 -19.88
C LEU A 64 20.27 25.96 -20.66
N ASP A 65 21.19 26.73 -20.08
CA ASP A 65 22.48 27.04 -20.70
C ASP A 65 23.40 25.81 -20.75
N ASN A 66 23.36 24.95 -19.73
CA ASN A 66 24.14 23.72 -19.70
C ASN A 66 23.57 22.66 -20.68
N GLN A 67 22.25 22.64 -20.90
CA GLN A 67 21.60 21.83 -21.93
C GLN A 67 21.73 22.43 -23.34
N GLY A 68 21.81 23.76 -23.47
CA GLY A 68 21.97 24.45 -24.76
C GLY A 68 23.39 24.44 -25.30
N SER A 69 24.40 24.30 -24.42
CA SER A 69 25.81 24.31 -24.82
C SER A 69 26.33 22.98 -25.39
N SER A 70 25.57 21.89 -25.28
CA SER A 70 25.89 20.60 -25.91
C SER A 70 25.34 20.44 -27.34
N HIS A 71 24.57 21.41 -27.85
CA HIS A 71 23.92 21.28 -29.17
C HIS A 71 24.70 21.83 -30.37
N LYS A 72 25.86 22.50 -30.20
CA LYS A 72 26.57 23.12 -31.33
C LYS A 72 27.50 22.20 -32.14
N THR A 73 27.56 20.92 -31.84
CA THR A 73 28.21 19.90 -32.70
C THR A 73 27.27 18.73 -33.03
N GLY A 74 25.97 18.90 -32.79
CA GLY A 74 25.00 17.81 -32.78
C GLY A 74 24.51 17.33 -34.15
N ASP A 75 24.52 18.14 -35.20
CA ASP A 75 23.83 17.72 -36.44
C ASP A 75 24.57 16.64 -37.24
N GLU A 76 25.90 16.54 -37.10
CA GLU A 76 26.70 15.48 -37.73
C GLU A 76 26.88 14.26 -36.81
N ALA A 77 26.78 14.45 -35.48
CA ALA A 77 26.85 13.39 -34.49
C ALA A 77 25.48 12.70 -34.24
N LEU A 78 24.34 13.40 -34.39
CA LEU A 78 23.01 12.80 -34.25
C LEU A 78 22.71 11.84 -35.40
N ALA A 79 23.18 12.15 -36.62
CA ALA A 79 23.04 11.27 -37.77
C ALA A 79 23.88 9.99 -37.65
N ALA A 80 25.04 10.06 -36.97
CA ALA A 80 25.85 8.89 -36.62
C ALA A 80 25.25 8.11 -35.44
N ALA A 81 24.75 8.79 -34.39
CA ALA A 81 24.15 8.16 -33.22
C ALA A 81 22.80 7.50 -33.51
N PHE A 82 21.99 7.98 -34.46
CA PHE A 82 20.78 7.28 -34.90
C PHE A 82 21.06 6.04 -35.75
N LYS A 83 22.27 5.92 -36.32
CA LYS A 83 22.68 4.75 -37.10
C LYS A 83 23.36 3.66 -36.25
N GLU A 84 23.87 4.02 -35.07
CA GLU A 84 24.50 3.08 -34.12
C GLU A 84 23.71 2.87 -32.81
N GLY A 85 22.71 3.69 -32.50
CA GLY A 85 21.91 3.63 -31.26
C GLY A 85 20.54 2.94 -31.35
N ALA A 86 20.17 2.41 -32.52
CA ALA A 86 18.90 1.67 -32.71
C ALA A 86 18.90 0.25 -32.09
N GLY A 87 19.85 -0.04 -31.19
CA GLY A 87 19.96 -1.31 -30.45
C GLY A 87 19.90 -1.17 -28.93
N GLY A 88 19.54 0.00 -28.40
CA GLY A 88 19.51 0.26 -26.95
C GLY A 88 18.18 -0.12 -26.29
N HIS A 89 18.12 -1.32 -25.72
CA HIS A 89 17.16 -1.80 -24.71
C HIS A 89 15.77 -1.15 -24.73
N GLY A 90 14.99 -1.44 -25.78
CA GLY A 90 13.55 -1.49 -25.58
C GLY A 90 13.28 -2.65 -24.64
N GLU A 91 13.09 -2.35 -23.35
CA GLU A 91 12.48 -3.28 -22.38
C GLU A 91 11.29 -3.95 -23.08
N SER A 92 11.37 -5.27 -23.21
CA SER A 92 10.51 -6.00 -24.12
C SER A 92 9.09 -6.07 -23.55
N PRO A 93 8.05 -6.22 -24.39
CA PRO A 93 6.67 -6.46 -23.92
C PRO A 93 6.55 -7.69 -23.00
N GLU A 94 7.57 -8.55 -22.94
CA GLU A 94 7.66 -9.69 -22.03
C GLU A 94 7.89 -9.23 -20.58
N GLU A 95 8.64 -8.16 -20.34
CA GLU A 95 8.84 -7.61 -18.99
C GLU A 95 7.56 -7.00 -18.41
N VAL A 96 6.74 -6.36 -19.25
CA VAL A 96 5.42 -5.84 -18.83
C VAL A 96 4.48 -6.99 -18.45
N GLN A 97 4.53 -8.10 -19.19
CA GLN A 97 3.78 -9.30 -18.81
C GLN A 97 4.31 -9.90 -17.51
N GLN A 98 5.63 -9.91 -17.32
CA GLN A 98 6.25 -10.41 -16.09
C GLN A 98 5.87 -9.56 -14.87
N LEU A 99 5.78 -8.23 -15.02
CA LEU A 99 5.28 -7.32 -13.99
C LEU A 99 3.81 -7.54 -13.65
N LYS A 100 2.96 -7.83 -14.66
CA LYS A 100 1.55 -8.16 -14.42
C LYS A 100 1.39 -9.49 -13.68
N VAL A 101 2.24 -10.47 -13.99
CA VAL A 101 2.27 -11.75 -13.26
C VAL A 101 2.72 -11.53 -11.82
N SER A 102 3.81 -10.81 -11.58
CA SER A 102 4.30 -10.53 -10.22
C SER A 102 3.31 -9.73 -9.38
N LEU A 103 2.60 -8.77 -9.97
CA LEU A 103 1.52 -8.04 -9.30
C LEU A 103 0.41 -9.02 -8.85
N SER A 104 0.00 -9.95 -9.72
CA SER A 104 -1.04 -10.92 -9.40
C SER A 104 -0.62 -11.93 -8.32
N GLU A 105 0.67 -12.29 -8.26
CA GLU A 105 1.23 -13.14 -7.22
C GLU A 105 1.29 -12.40 -5.87
N ASN A 106 1.76 -11.15 -5.87
CA ASN A 106 1.80 -10.30 -4.67
C ASN A 106 0.40 -10.06 -4.09
N ILE A 107 -0.63 -9.90 -4.94
CA ILE A 107 -2.02 -9.79 -4.49
C ILE A 107 -2.48 -11.06 -3.76
N LYS A 108 -2.13 -12.25 -4.27
CA LYS A 108 -2.45 -13.52 -3.59
C LYS A 108 -1.71 -13.67 -2.27
N GLU A 109 -0.44 -13.28 -2.22
CA GLU A 109 0.33 -13.31 -0.97
C GLU A 109 -0.27 -12.35 0.08
N LEU A 110 -0.74 -11.17 -0.34
CA LEU A 110 -1.48 -10.26 0.53
C LEU A 110 -2.77 -10.87 1.10
N GLU A 111 -3.53 -11.61 0.30
CA GLU A 111 -4.73 -12.32 0.77
C GLU A 111 -4.38 -13.40 1.80
N VAL A 112 -3.30 -14.16 1.57
CA VAL A 112 -2.83 -15.19 2.51
C VAL A 112 -2.39 -14.55 3.83
N ILE A 113 -1.58 -13.49 3.78
CA ILE A 113 -1.10 -12.78 4.97
C ILE A 113 -2.28 -12.18 5.76
N ARG A 114 -3.28 -11.62 5.08
CA ARG A 114 -4.52 -11.14 5.73
C ARG A 114 -5.29 -12.25 6.44
N ALA A 115 -5.40 -13.42 5.80
CA ALA A 115 -6.05 -14.56 6.42
C ALA A 115 -5.28 -15.06 7.65
N GLU A 116 -3.94 -15.13 7.58
CA GLU A 116 -3.10 -15.53 8.71
C GLU A 116 -3.19 -14.54 9.88
N LEU A 117 -3.22 -13.24 9.58
CA LEU A 117 -3.41 -12.17 10.57
C LEU A 117 -4.74 -12.37 11.30
N GLN A 118 -5.86 -12.55 10.59
CA GLN A 118 -7.16 -12.81 11.21
C GLN A 118 -7.17 -14.08 12.07
N ILE A 119 -6.49 -15.14 11.66
CA ILE A 119 -6.36 -16.37 12.46
C ILE A 119 -5.58 -16.09 13.74
N SER A 120 -4.49 -15.33 13.66
CA SER A 120 -3.66 -14.99 14.82
C SER A 120 -4.40 -14.09 15.81
N GLU A 121 -5.16 -13.11 15.33
CA GLU A 121 -6.02 -12.25 16.15
C GLU A 121 -7.12 -13.04 16.86
N LYS A 122 -7.81 -13.95 16.15
CA LYS A 122 -8.82 -14.83 16.75
C LYS A 122 -8.21 -15.69 17.86
N LYS A 123 -7.02 -16.25 17.64
CA LYS A 123 -6.31 -17.04 18.67
C LYS A 123 -5.96 -16.21 19.89
N VAL A 124 -5.52 -14.95 19.71
CA VAL A 124 -5.28 -14.04 20.84
C VAL A 124 -6.59 -13.76 21.59
N ALA A 125 -7.67 -13.46 20.88
CA ALA A 125 -8.98 -13.21 21.48
C ALA A 125 -9.51 -14.44 22.25
N GLU A 126 -9.37 -15.65 21.69
CA GLU A 126 -9.74 -16.91 22.35
C GLU A 126 -8.91 -17.18 23.61
N LEU A 127 -7.60 -16.98 23.55
CA LEU A 127 -6.70 -17.16 24.71
C LEU A 127 -7.00 -16.15 25.81
N GLN A 128 -7.30 -14.90 25.45
CA GLN A 128 -7.70 -13.86 26.39
C GLN A 128 -9.08 -14.16 27.01
N ALA A 129 -10.05 -14.62 26.22
CA ALA A 129 -11.37 -15.01 26.70
C ALA A 129 -11.31 -16.26 27.61
N ALA A 130 -10.48 -17.24 27.28
CA ALA A 130 -10.25 -18.43 28.10
C ALA A 130 -9.57 -18.09 29.44
N GLY A 131 -8.67 -17.11 29.46
CA GLY A 131 -8.09 -16.57 30.69
C GLY A 131 -9.08 -15.83 31.58
N ALA A 132 -10.11 -15.20 30.99
CA ALA A 132 -11.14 -14.44 31.72
C ALA A 132 -12.28 -15.32 32.28
N ALA A 133 -12.59 -16.46 31.65
CA ALA A 133 -13.66 -17.36 32.07
C ALA A 133 -13.32 -18.22 33.31
N GLY A 134 -12.06 -18.26 33.73
CA GLY A 134 -11.58 -18.93 34.94
C GLY A 134 -11.91 -18.17 36.24
N GLY A 135 -13.18 -17.87 36.48
CA GLY A 135 -13.65 -17.17 37.68
C GLY A 135 -13.62 -18.04 38.95
N ALA A 136 -12.46 -18.25 39.56
CA ALA A 136 -12.34 -18.75 40.93
C ALA A 136 -11.06 -18.29 41.64
N ALA A 137 -11.21 -17.25 42.47
CA ALA A 137 -10.29 -16.75 43.51
C ALA A 137 -8.91 -16.16 43.07
N PRO A 138 -8.44 -15.08 43.74
CA PRO A 138 -7.20 -14.39 43.41
C PRO A 138 -5.99 -15.16 43.95
N ALA A 139 -5.62 -16.23 43.26
CA ALA A 139 -4.34 -16.90 43.46
C ALA A 139 -3.65 -17.00 42.11
N ALA A 140 -2.83 -15.97 41.81
CA ALA A 140 -1.83 -15.88 40.74
C ALA A 140 -1.81 -17.06 39.76
N ALA A 141 -2.81 -17.13 38.87
CA ALA A 141 -2.72 -17.96 37.69
C ALA A 141 -1.67 -17.32 36.76
N PRO A 142 -0.78 -18.12 36.13
CA PRO A 142 0.18 -17.57 35.20
C PRO A 142 -0.58 -16.90 34.05
N ALA A 143 -0.28 -15.62 33.80
CA ALA A 143 -0.78 -14.92 32.64
C ALA A 143 -0.51 -15.78 31.40
N VAL A 144 -1.56 -16.06 30.62
CA VAL A 144 -1.39 -16.76 29.34
C VAL A 144 -0.46 -15.90 28.49
N ASP A 145 0.67 -16.46 28.08
CA ASP A 145 1.70 -15.73 27.35
C ASP A 145 1.22 -15.49 25.90
N THR A 146 0.58 -14.35 25.68
CA THR A 146 0.15 -13.89 24.34
C THR A 146 1.26 -13.19 23.57
N SER A 147 2.44 -13.00 24.17
CA SER A 147 3.51 -12.18 23.59
C SER A 147 4.01 -12.71 22.25
N GLU A 148 4.06 -14.03 22.07
CA GLU A 148 4.44 -14.65 20.80
C GLU A 148 3.44 -14.33 19.68
N PHE A 149 2.15 -14.34 19.96
CA PHE A 149 1.12 -14.02 18.96
C PHE A 149 1.06 -12.52 18.66
N GLU A 150 1.25 -11.68 19.67
CA GLU A 150 1.36 -10.22 19.47
C GLU A 150 2.57 -9.85 18.60
N ASN A 151 3.69 -10.55 18.78
CA ASN A 151 4.87 -10.36 17.92
C ASN A 151 4.61 -10.85 16.49
N LYS A 152 3.90 -11.96 16.31
CA LYS A 152 3.49 -12.45 14.98
C LYS A 152 2.54 -11.48 14.29
N ILE A 153 1.56 -10.93 15.00
CA ILE A 153 0.64 -9.92 14.46
C ILE A 153 1.44 -8.72 13.96
N LYS A 154 2.37 -8.19 14.77
CA LYS A 154 3.23 -7.07 14.35
C LYS A 154 4.10 -7.39 13.13
N ASP A 155 4.67 -8.60 13.05
CA ASP A 155 5.46 -9.02 11.90
C ASP A 155 4.58 -9.15 10.64
N LEU A 156 3.39 -9.73 10.76
CA LEU A 156 2.43 -9.86 9.66
C LEU A 156 1.92 -8.48 9.21
N GLU A 157 1.61 -7.57 10.13
CA GLU A 157 1.23 -6.18 9.83
C GLU A 157 2.36 -5.43 9.10
N ALA A 158 3.60 -5.58 9.56
CA ALA A 158 4.76 -4.96 8.93
C ALA A 158 4.98 -5.49 7.50
N ARG A 159 4.88 -6.81 7.30
CA ARG A 159 4.96 -7.42 5.97
C ARG A 159 3.81 -6.95 5.08
N LEU A 160 2.59 -6.91 5.58
CA LEU A 160 1.42 -6.46 4.82
C LEU A 160 1.61 -5.01 4.34
N ALA A 161 2.09 -4.12 5.21
CA ALA A 161 2.42 -2.74 4.84
C ALA A 161 3.53 -2.67 3.77
N GLU A 162 4.56 -3.51 3.85
CA GLU A 162 5.61 -3.58 2.83
C GLU A 162 5.06 -4.05 1.48
N TYR A 163 4.25 -5.11 1.46
CA TYR A 163 3.62 -5.60 0.23
C TYR A 163 2.66 -4.58 -0.39
N GLU A 164 1.96 -3.79 0.42
CA GLU A 164 1.09 -2.71 -0.07
C GLU A 164 1.92 -1.65 -0.83
N ILE A 165 3.03 -1.20 -0.25
CA ILE A 165 3.95 -0.24 -0.88
C ILE A 165 4.55 -0.80 -2.17
N ILE A 166 5.01 -2.06 -2.14
CA ILE A 166 5.58 -2.72 -3.33
C ILE A 166 4.53 -2.85 -4.43
N SER A 167 3.29 -3.20 -4.06
CA SER A 167 2.20 -3.33 -5.04
C SER A 167 1.84 -2.00 -5.70
N GLU A 168 1.88 -0.89 -4.96
CA GLU A 168 1.66 0.46 -5.49
C GLU A 168 2.79 0.86 -6.46
N ASP A 169 4.05 0.65 -6.08
CA ASP A 169 5.21 0.97 -6.95
C ASP A 169 5.20 0.15 -8.25
N ILE A 170 4.83 -1.14 -8.18
CA ILE A 170 4.69 -1.98 -9.38
C ILE A 170 3.55 -1.47 -10.29
N ALA A 171 2.44 -1.01 -9.71
CA ALA A 171 1.33 -0.46 -10.48
C ALA A 171 1.74 0.85 -11.19
N ASP A 172 2.45 1.73 -10.49
CA ASP A 172 2.99 2.97 -11.06
C ASP A 172 4.03 2.71 -12.14
N LEU A 173 4.96 1.78 -11.92
CA LEU A 173 5.93 1.37 -12.94
C LEU A 173 5.24 0.80 -14.19
N SER A 174 4.20 -0.02 -14.00
CA SER A 174 3.43 -0.58 -15.12
C SER A 174 2.74 0.53 -15.92
N ARG A 175 2.15 1.51 -15.24
CA ARG A 175 1.54 2.68 -15.88
C ARG A 175 2.57 3.51 -16.66
N TYR A 176 3.74 3.78 -16.08
CA TYR A 176 4.80 4.50 -16.79
C TYR A 176 5.35 3.74 -17.98
N LYS A 177 5.41 2.40 -17.91
CA LYS A 177 5.80 1.58 -19.07
C LYS A 177 4.77 1.69 -20.20
N GLU A 178 3.48 1.57 -19.89
CA GLU A 178 2.40 1.72 -20.88
C GLU A 178 2.38 3.13 -21.51
N GLU A 179 2.56 4.19 -20.71
CA GLU A 179 2.63 5.57 -21.22
C GLU A 179 3.86 5.79 -22.11
N ASN A 180 5.03 5.26 -21.74
CA ASN A 180 6.23 5.33 -22.57
C ASN A 180 6.08 4.59 -23.89
N GLU A 181 5.41 3.43 -23.90
CA GLU A 181 5.08 2.72 -25.13
C GLU A 181 4.17 3.57 -26.02
N GLN A 182 3.13 4.17 -25.45
CA GLN A 182 2.21 5.05 -26.17
C GLN A 182 2.94 6.25 -26.79
N LEU A 183 3.78 6.94 -26.01
CA LEU A 183 4.57 8.08 -26.49
C LEU A 183 5.56 7.68 -27.58
N LYS A 184 6.19 6.50 -27.47
CA LYS A 184 7.07 5.96 -28.53
C LYS A 184 6.28 5.72 -29.82
N THR A 185 5.07 5.16 -29.72
CA THR A 185 4.17 4.98 -30.87
C THR A 185 3.77 6.32 -31.50
N GLU A 186 3.39 7.31 -30.69
CA GLU A 186 3.04 8.65 -31.18
C GLU A 186 4.23 9.36 -31.86
N ILE A 187 5.42 9.29 -31.27
CA ILE A 187 6.64 9.82 -31.87
C ILE A 187 6.97 9.09 -33.18
N GLY A 188 6.80 7.76 -33.22
CA GLY A 188 6.96 6.97 -34.44
C GLY A 188 6.02 7.44 -35.55
N ALA A 189 4.73 7.59 -35.23
CA ALA A 189 3.72 8.08 -36.16
C ALA A 189 4.00 9.51 -36.65
N LEU A 190 4.48 10.40 -35.77
CA LEU A 190 4.86 11.77 -36.15
C LEU A 190 6.10 11.81 -37.03
N LYS A 191 7.08 10.91 -36.79
CA LYS A 191 8.29 10.80 -37.61
C LYS A 191 8.00 10.21 -38.99
N GLU A 192 7.18 9.16 -39.07
CA GLU A 192 6.73 8.56 -40.34
C GLU A 192 5.77 9.48 -41.10
N GLY A 193 4.97 10.26 -40.37
CA GLY A 193 4.09 11.30 -40.89
C GLY A 193 4.79 12.64 -41.21
N GLY A 194 6.12 12.68 -41.22
CA GLY A 194 6.93 13.88 -41.42
C GLY A 194 6.42 14.77 -42.56
N ALA A 195 5.81 15.89 -42.19
CA ALA A 195 5.49 17.05 -43.01
C ALA A 195 4.95 16.76 -44.44
N LYS A 196 3.65 16.50 -44.56
CA LYS A 196 2.92 17.18 -45.64
C LYS A 196 2.73 18.63 -45.18
N PRO A 197 3.31 19.65 -45.86
CA PRO A 197 3.02 21.03 -45.51
C PRO A 197 1.50 21.18 -45.57
N ALA A 198 0.90 21.67 -44.48
CA ALA A 198 -0.46 22.14 -44.50
C ALA A 198 -0.56 23.15 -45.65
N GLN A 199 -1.25 22.75 -46.71
CA GLN A 199 -1.68 23.65 -47.76
C GLN A 199 -2.44 24.77 -47.04
N ALA A 200 -1.92 26.00 -47.17
CA ALA A 200 -2.53 27.20 -46.62
C ALA A 200 -4.02 27.21 -46.95
N ALA A 201 -4.85 26.88 -45.96
CA ALA A 201 -6.27 27.14 -46.02
C ALA A 201 -6.43 28.67 -46.01
N ALA A 202 -7.08 29.17 -47.04
CA ALA A 202 -7.29 30.58 -47.30
C ALA A 202 -7.86 31.30 -46.07
N ALA A 203 -7.37 32.52 -45.86
CA ALA A 203 -7.85 33.46 -44.85
C ALA A 203 -9.38 33.63 -44.91
N PRO A 204 -10.12 33.45 -43.80
CA PRO A 204 -11.43 34.03 -43.67
C PRO A 204 -11.32 35.56 -43.48
N SER A 205 -12.01 36.23 -44.40
CA SER A 205 -12.45 37.64 -44.48
C SER A 205 -12.73 38.33 -43.12
N PRO A 206 -12.56 39.66 -43.01
CA PRO A 206 -12.66 40.41 -41.75
C PRO A 206 -14.06 40.43 -41.13
N ALA A 207 -14.05 40.63 -39.80
CA ALA A 207 -15.13 40.58 -38.83
C ALA A 207 -16.43 41.38 -39.16
N PRO A 208 -17.60 40.84 -38.80
CA PRO A 208 -18.77 41.64 -38.44
C PRO A 208 -18.82 41.91 -36.93
N VAL A 209 -18.79 43.20 -36.62
CA VAL A 209 -19.29 43.98 -35.47
C VAL A 209 -19.99 43.19 -34.33
N PRO A 210 -19.65 43.46 -33.04
CA PRO A 210 -20.34 42.88 -31.89
C PRO A 210 -21.76 43.47 -31.75
N ALA A 211 -22.74 42.59 -31.61
CA ALA A 211 -24.13 42.90 -31.24
C ALA A 211 -24.42 42.40 -29.81
N PRO A 212 -25.38 43.02 -29.09
CA PRO A 212 -25.25 43.39 -27.69
C PRO A 212 -25.53 42.27 -26.68
N GLU A 213 -25.00 42.51 -25.48
CA GLU A 213 -25.18 41.78 -24.22
C GLU A 213 -26.64 41.37 -23.94
N PRO A 214 -26.91 40.11 -23.55
CA PRO A 214 -28.12 39.79 -22.81
C PRO A 214 -27.98 40.27 -21.36
N THR A 215 -28.69 41.37 -21.09
CA THR A 215 -29.25 41.85 -19.83
C THR A 215 -29.32 40.80 -18.70
N PRO A 216 -28.88 41.13 -17.46
CA PRO A 216 -29.01 40.26 -16.30
C PRO A 216 -30.47 40.10 -15.87
N ALA A 217 -30.92 38.86 -15.75
CA ALA A 217 -32.17 38.50 -15.09
C ALA A 217 -32.01 38.52 -13.56
N PRO A 218 -33.07 38.83 -12.80
CA PRO A 218 -32.98 39.51 -11.52
C PRO A 218 -32.61 38.62 -10.34
N GLU A 219 -31.85 39.26 -9.45
CA GLU A 219 -31.63 39.02 -8.03
C GLU A 219 -32.91 38.54 -7.32
N VAL A 220 -32.91 37.30 -6.82
CA VAL A 220 -33.90 36.84 -5.84
C VAL A 220 -33.29 37.00 -4.46
N ALA A 221 -33.93 37.87 -3.69
CA ALA A 221 -33.64 38.18 -2.31
C ALA A 221 -33.54 36.93 -1.40
N PRO A 222 -32.73 36.99 -0.34
CA PRO A 222 -32.54 35.89 0.59
C PRO A 222 -33.83 35.63 1.38
N ALA A 223 -34.38 34.43 1.22
CA ALA A 223 -35.43 33.93 2.10
C ALA A 223 -34.83 33.69 3.49
N ALA A 224 -35.58 34.14 4.49
CA ALA A 224 -35.30 34.02 5.91
C ALA A 224 -34.98 32.57 6.34
N PRO A 225 -34.19 32.39 7.41
CA PRO A 225 -33.80 31.08 7.90
C PRO A 225 -35.03 30.31 8.40
N ALA A 226 -35.28 29.15 7.81
CA ALA A 226 -36.19 28.17 8.35
C ALA A 226 -35.61 27.66 9.68
N GLU A 227 -36.40 27.86 10.72
CA GLU A 227 -36.29 27.27 12.04
C GLU A 227 -36.18 25.74 11.91
N VAL A 228 -35.03 25.19 12.30
CA VAL A 228 -34.79 23.75 12.32
C VAL A 228 -35.52 23.20 13.54
N GLU A 229 -36.62 22.49 13.31
CA GLU A 229 -37.24 21.61 14.31
C GLU A 229 -36.19 20.58 14.81
N PRO A 230 -36.13 20.30 16.12
CA PRO A 230 -35.20 19.32 16.66
C PRO A 230 -35.57 17.92 16.17
N ALA A 231 -34.63 17.27 15.49
CA ALA A 231 -34.70 15.84 15.18
C ALA A 231 -34.81 15.03 16.49
N PRO A 232 -35.65 13.99 16.54
CA PRO A 232 -35.82 13.18 17.75
C PRO A 232 -34.52 12.45 18.09
N GLU A 233 -34.13 12.57 19.35
CA GLU A 233 -33.00 11.91 19.98
C GLU A 233 -33.27 10.39 20.00
N VAL A 234 -32.51 9.64 19.19
CA VAL A 234 -32.52 8.17 19.20
C VAL A 234 -31.74 7.73 20.43
N THR A 235 -32.45 7.20 21.41
CA THR A 235 -31.83 6.65 22.62
C THR A 235 -31.47 5.18 22.44
N GLU A 236 -30.45 4.69 23.15
CA GLU A 236 -29.96 3.30 23.07
C GLU A 236 -31.04 2.24 23.35
N GLN A 237 -32.18 2.63 23.96
CA GLN A 237 -33.33 1.75 24.15
C GLN A 237 -34.11 1.40 22.87
N ASP A 238 -34.04 2.24 21.82
CA ASP A 238 -34.75 1.97 20.57
C ASP A 238 -34.02 0.95 19.67
N VAL A 239 -32.70 0.78 19.87
CA VAL A 239 -31.89 -0.17 19.12
C VAL A 239 -32.09 -1.61 19.64
N ASP A 240 -32.23 -1.77 20.96
CA ASP A 240 -32.51 -3.08 21.59
C ASP A 240 -33.94 -3.57 21.30
N ALA A 241 -34.91 -2.66 21.18
CA ALA A 241 -36.28 -3.01 20.80
C ALA A 241 -36.39 -3.46 19.33
N ALA A 242 -35.60 -2.88 18.43
CA ALA A 242 -35.54 -3.28 17.03
C ALA A 242 -34.85 -4.64 16.83
N LEU A 243 -33.83 -4.95 17.63
CA LEU A 243 -33.16 -6.26 17.60
C LEU A 243 -34.04 -7.39 18.17
N ALA A 244 -34.83 -7.09 19.20
CA ALA A 244 -35.77 -8.05 19.78
C ALA A 244 -36.98 -8.35 18.87
N ALA A 245 -37.43 -7.36 18.07
CA ALA A 245 -38.51 -7.57 17.10
C ALA A 245 -38.08 -8.43 15.90
N ALA A 246 -36.83 -8.28 15.43
CA ALA A 246 -36.29 -9.08 14.33
C ALA A 246 -36.05 -10.55 14.71
N GLN A 247 -35.85 -10.86 15.99
CA GLN A 247 -35.65 -12.23 16.48
C GLN A 247 -36.97 -12.95 16.84
N ALA A 248 -38.08 -12.21 16.95
CA ALA A 248 -39.41 -12.77 17.21
C ALA A 248 -40.18 -13.19 15.95
N GLU A 249 -39.75 -12.78 14.75
CA GLU A 249 -40.42 -13.11 13.48
C GLU A 249 -39.86 -14.38 12.79
N ALA A 250 -38.88 -15.06 13.39
CA ALA A 250 -38.30 -16.31 12.88
C ALA A 250 -38.84 -17.59 13.56
N ALA A 251 -39.89 -17.49 14.39
CA ALA A 251 -40.38 -18.62 15.18
C ALA A 251 -41.89 -18.87 15.05
N THR A 252 -42.34 -19.24 13.85
CA THR A 252 -43.54 -20.07 13.70
C THR A 252 -43.38 -21.08 12.54
N PRO A 253 -42.98 -22.33 12.81
CA PRO A 253 -43.34 -23.44 11.95
C PRO A 253 -44.69 -24.02 12.37
N THR A 254 -45.62 -24.02 11.42
CA THR A 254 -46.88 -24.77 11.45
C THR A 254 -46.58 -26.27 11.53
N PRO A 255 -47.24 -27.04 12.41
CA PRO A 255 -46.94 -28.46 12.60
C PRO A 255 -47.88 -29.32 11.75
N GLU A 256 -47.45 -29.72 10.56
CA GLU A 256 -47.84 -31.02 9.99
C GLU A 256 -46.95 -31.36 8.80
N GLU A 257 -46.48 -32.61 8.79
CA GLU A 257 -45.89 -33.31 7.66
C GLU A 257 -44.42 -33.01 7.31
N ALA A 258 -43.54 -33.89 7.82
CA ALA A 258 -42.40 -34.51 7.11
C ALA A 258 -41.24 -34.80 8.08
N ALA A 259 -41.43 -35.83 8.89
CA ALA A 259 -40.33 -36.57 9.48
C ALA A 259 -39.55 -37.29 8.37
N SER A 260 -38.51 -36.67 7.78
CA SER A 260 -37.46 -37.36 7.00
C SER A 260 -36.33 -36.43 6.51
N ALA A 261 -35.71 -35.59 7.35
CA ALA A 261 -34.55 -34.78 6.90
C ALA A 261 -33.59 -34.27 7.99
N ALA A 262 -33.50 -34.93 9.15
CA ALA A 262 -32.72 -34.40 10.29
C ALA A 262 -31.45 -35.21 10.64
N GLU A 263 -30.91 -36.03 9.74
CA GLU A 263 -29.62 -36.74 9.95
C GLU A 263 -28.55 -36.46 8.87
N ALA A 264 -28.78 -35.54 7.92
CA ALA A 264 -27.84 -35.32 6.81
C ALA A 264 -27.05 -33.99 6.84
N SER A 265 -27.10 -33.23 7.94
CA SER A 265 -26.44 -31.90 8.00
C SER A 265 -25.29 -31.80 9.02
N ALA A 266 -24.95 -32.89 9.71
CA ALA A 266 -23.82 -32.93 10.64
C ALA A 266 -22.58 -33.69 10.10
N GLU A 267 -22.70 -34.37 8.96
CA GLU A 267 -21.57 -35.05 8.29
C GLU A 267 -20.97 -34.24 7.12
N ALA A 268 -21.59 -33.13 6.70
CA ALA A 268 -21.11 -32.36 5.55
C ALA A 268 -19.90 -31.46 5.87
N ASP A 269 -19.79 -30.92 7.09
CA ASP A 269 -18.64 -30.05 7.45
C ASP A 269 -17.36 -30.85 7.74
N SER A 270 -17.45 -32.09 8.25
CA SER A 270 -16.25 -32.91 8.50
C SER A 270 -15.70 -33.58 7.24
N VAL A 271 -16.55 -33.85 6.23
CA VAL A 271 -16.12 -34.47 4.97
C VAL A 271 -15.44 -33.44 4.05
N ILE A 272 -15.83 -32.16 4.15
CA ILE A 272 -15.18 -31.09 3.38
C ILE A 272 -13.75 -30.84 3.89
N ASP A 273 -13.52 -30.84 5.21
CA ASP A 273 -12.17 -30.67 5.78
C ASP A 273 -11.22 -31.83 5.42
N ASP A 274 -11.71 -33.08 5.41
CA ASP A 274 -10.90 -34.24 5.04
C ASP A 274 -10.57 -34.28 3.53
N GLU A 275 -11.51 -33.88 2.66
CA GLU A 275 -11.26 -33.76 1.22
C GLU A 275 -10.25 -32.65 0.93
N LEU A 276 -10.33 -31.52 1.64
CA LEU A 276 -9.42 -30.38 1.49
C LEU A 276 -8.01 -30.70 2.02
N MET A 277 -7.89 -31.40 3.15
CA MET A 277 -6.60 -31.88 3.65
C MET A 277 -5.98 -32.92 2.72
N ARG A 278 -6.79 -33.80 2.11
CA ARG A 278 -6.32 -34.77 1.12
C ARG A 278 -5.85 -34.09 -0.17
N GLU A 279 -6.56 -33.07 -0.65
CA GLU A 279 -6.17 -32.31 -1.84
C GLU A 279 -4.88 -31.50 -1.60
N PHE A 280 -4.73 -30.92 -0.41
CA PHE A 280 -3.50 -30.22 -0.02
C PHE A 280 -2.30 -31.17 0.09
N ALA A 281 -2.49 -32.36 0.70
CA ALA A 281 -1.43 -33.37 0.78
C ALA A 281 -1.00 -33.86 -0.62
N ALA A 282 -1.95 -34.05 -1.53
CA ALA A 282 -1.67 -34.44 -2.91
C ALA A 282 -0.95 -33.33 -3.69
N ALA A 283 -1.33 -32.07 -3.50
CA ALA A 283 -0.68 -30.92 -4.12
C ALA A 283 0.78 -30.75 -3.62
N VAL A 284 1.01 -30.90 -2.31
CA VAL A 284 2.35 -30.84 -1.72
C VAL A 284 3.23 -32.01 -2.17
N GLU A 285 2.69 -33.22 -2.30
CA GLU A 285 3.44 -34.35 -2.88
C GLU A 285 3.75 -34.15 -4.36
N GLY A 286 2.83 -33.59 -5.15
CA GLY A 286 3.04 -33.26 -6.55
C GLY A 286 4.18 -32.25 -6.74
N GLN A 287 4.16 -31.16 -5.94
CA GLN A 287 5.18 -30.12 -5.99
C GLN A 287 6.54 -30.62 -5.47
N LYS A 288 6.55 -31.47 -4.44
CA LYS A 288 7.77 -32.10 -3.93
C LYS A 288 8.39 -33.05 -4.95
N LYS A 289 7.59 -33.78 -5.73
CA LYS A 289 8.07 -34.70 -6.76
C LYS A 289 8.60 -33.95 -7.99
N GLU A 290 7.89 -32.94 -8.48
CA GLU A 290 8.36 -32.14 -9.62
C GLU A 290 9.60 -31.29 -9.29
N SER A 291 9.66 -30.70 -8.08
CA SER A 291 10.82 -29.88 -7.68
C SER A 291 12.05 -30.72 -7.32
N LEU A 292 11.90 -31.88 -6.65
CA LEU A 292 13.07 -32.73 -6.36
C LEU A 292 13.61 -33.42 -7.60
N ASP A 293 12.78 -33.87 -8.54
CA ASP A 293 13.28 -34.49 -9.77
C ASP A 293 13.90 -33.43 -10.71
N ALA A 294 13.36 -32.21 -10.75
CA ALA A 294 13.98 -31.10 -11.50
C ALA A 294 15.30 -30.62 -10.86
N VAL A 295 15.39 -30.59 -9.54
CA VAL A 295 16.63 -30.24 -8.82
C VAL A 295 17.66 -31.37 -8.90
N ALA A 296 17.25 -32.64 -8.86
CA ALA A 296 18.15 -33.78 -9.04
C ALA A 296 18.64 -33.93 -10.49
N ALA A 297 17.85 -33.52 -11.48
CA ALA A 297 18.30 -33.46 -12.88
C ALA A 297 19.23 -32.27 -13.15
N LYS A 298 19.07 -31.16 -12.42
CA LYS A 298 19.90 -29.94 -12.57
C LYS A 298 21.17 -29.97 -11.70
N ALA A 299 21.14 -30.67 -10.57
CA ALA A 299 22.31 -31.05 -9.80
C ALA A 299 22.97 -32.27 -10.45
N GLY A 300 23.62 -32.05 -11.59
CA GLY A 300 24.42 -33.07 -12.27
C GLY A 300 25.33 -33.79 -11.27
N LYS A 301 25.41 -35.13 -11.42
CA LYS A 301 26.35 -36.02 -10.73
C LYS A 301 27.64 -35.27 -10.37
N GLY A 302 27.89 -35.12 -9.07
CA GLY A 302 29.02 -34.38 -8.49
C GLY A 302 30.38 -35.04 -8.77
N ASP A 303 30.76 -35.14 -10.03
CA ASP A 303 32.06 -35.57 -10.52
C ASP A 303 32.90 -34.41 -11.08
N ASN A 304 32.42 -33.16 -10.98
CA ASN A 304 33.25 -32.01 -11.29
C ASN A 304 34.13 -31.67 -10.08
N PRO A 305 35.47 -31.81 -10.19
CA PRO A 305 36.37 -31.38 -9.13
C PRO A 305 36.16 -29.88 -8.89
N ALA A 306 36.07 -29.50 -7.61
CA ALA A 306 35.94 -28.11 -7.18
C ALA A 306 37.00 -27.27 -7.90
N GLU A 307 36.56 -26.47 -8.87
CA GLU A 307 37.40 -25.45 -9.49
C GLU A 307 37.92 -24.55 -8.37
N GLU A 308 39.22 -24.29 -8.45
CA GLU A 308 39.99 -23.51 -7.51
C GLU A 308 39.22 -22.25 -7.12
N LYS A 309 39.03 -22.05 -5.81
CA LYS A 309 38.64 -20.75 -5.25
C LYS A 309 39.50 -19.69 -5.93
N SER A 310 38.87 -18.82 -6.70
CA SER A 310 39.58 -17.80 -7.46
C SER A 310 40.41 -16.95 -6.49
N ALA A 311 41.56 -16.47 -6.95
CA ALA A 311 42.43 -15.62 -6.15
C ALA A 311 41.69 -14.39 -5.57
N GLU A 312 40.63 -13.96 -6.26
CA GLU A 312 39.73 -12.87 -5.88
C GLU A 312 38.96 -13.16 -4.58
N ASP A 313 38.49 -14.39 -4.37
CA ASP A 313 37.78 -14.79 -3.15
C ASP A 313 38.73 -14.78 -1.93
N THR A 314 40.00 -15.10 -2.17
CA THR A 314 41.04 -15.06 -1.12
C THR A 314 41.45 -13.62 -0.81
N GLU A 315 41.42 -12.73 -1.81
CA GLU A 315 41.70 -11.30 -1.65
C GLU A 315 40.58 -10.59 -0.87
N LEU A 316 39.31 -10.90 -1.18
CA LEU A 316 38.14 -10.38 -0.46
C LEU A 316 38.14 -10.77 1.02
N MET A 317 38.48 -12.02 1.35
CA MET A 317 38.60 -12.45 2.75
C MET A 317 39.69 -11.69 3.50
N ASN A 318 40.84 -11.45 2.87
CA ASN A 318 41.93 -10.70 3.49
C ASN A 318 41.60 -9.20 3.66
N GLU A 319 40.87 -8.59 2.71
CA GLU A 319 40.44 -7.20 2.82
C GLU A 319 39.39 -7.03 3.94
N PHE A 320 38.50 -8.00 4.10
CA PHE A 320 37.53 -8.01 5.19
C PHE A 320 38.17 -8.13 6.57
N GLU A 321 39.16 -9.02 6.74
CA GLU A 321 39.89 -9.14 8.01
C GLU A 321 40.65 -7.84 8.35
N ASN A 322 41.24 -7.19 7.35
CA ASN A 322 41.90 -5.89 7.55
C ASN A 322 40.90 -4.78 7.91
N PHE A 323 39.70 -4.78 7.35
CA PHE A 323 38.66 -3.80 7.70
C PHE A 323 38.17 -3.98 9.15
N VAL A 324 37.93 -5.21 9.58
CA VAL A 324 37.47 -5.53 10.94
C VAL A 324 38.55 -5.17 11.97
N ASN A 325 39.80 -5.53 11.71
CA ASN A 325 40.91 -5.25 12.63
C ASN A 325 41.31 -3.76 12.69
N LYS A 326 41.00 -2.97 11.65
CA LYS A 326 41.30 -1.53 11.62
C LYS A 326 40.27 -0.68 12.40
N LYS A 327 39.14 -1.27 12.78
CA LYS A 327 38.03 -0.58 13.46
C LYS A 327 37.94 -0.89 14.97
N SER A 328 38.82 -1.74 15.50
CA SER A 328 39.07 -1.93 16.95
C SER A 328 40.34 -1.20 17.38
#